data_AF-T1GEI2-F1
#
_entry.id   AF-T1GEI2-F1
#
_cell.length_a   1.000
_cell.length_b   1.000
_cell.length_c   1.000
_cell.angle_alpha   90.00
_cell.angle_beta   90.00
_cell.angle_gamma   90.00
#
_symmetry.space_group_name_H-M   'P 1'
#
loop_
_entity.id
_entity.type
_entity.pdbx_description
1 polymer ?
#
loop_
_entity_poly.entity_id
_entity_poly.type
_entity_poly.pdbx_seq_one_letter_code
_entity_poly.pdbx_strand_id
1 'polypeptide(L)'
;RKEPPEGSHTFASGWGVLKYGDVDDPERLQGVYLDTISMKKCQDIYEDKKIYHGQICTYSEGKDTCRMDSGGPLVWNQQLLGIVSWGKDCGKKYPGVYISVPSYLKWIYSEKMSLKN
;
A
#
# COMPACT_ATOMS: atom_id res chain seq x y z
N ARG A 1 -14.33 2.84 9.98
CA ARG A 1 -13.13 2.90 10.84
C ARG A 1 -12.23 3.99 10.32
N LYS A 2 -11.48 4.68 11.19
CA LYS A 2 -10.56 5.74 10.77
C LYS A 2 -9.28 5.13 10.19
N GLU A 3 -8.72 5.81 9.20
CA GLU A 3 -7.36 5.54 8.73
C GLU A 3 -6.36 5.73 9.90
N PRO A 4 -5.25 4.99 9.91
CA PRO A 4 -4.21 5.15 10.91
C PRO A 4 -3.59 6.55 10.86
N PRO A 5 -3.11 7.09 11.99
CA PRO A 5 -2.30 8.30 11.98
C PRO A 5 -0.99 8.11 11.20
N GLU A 6 -0.37 9.21 10.79
CA GLU A 6 1.00 9.21 10.26
C GLU A 6 1.97 8.55 11.26
N GLY A 7 2.95 7.81 10.76
CA GLY A 7 3.93 7.08 11.56
C GLY A 7 3.41 5.74 12.12
N SER A 8 2.24 5.28 11.69
CA SER A 8 1.75 3.96 12.10
C SER A 8 2.51 2.86 11.40
N HIS A 9 2.98 1.88 12.17
CA HIS A 9 3.66 0.70 11.64
C HIS A 9 2.70 -0.25 10.95
N THR A 10 3.00 -0.57 9.71
CA THR A 10 2.23 -1.46 8.84
C THR A 10 3.12 -2.56 8.30
N PHE A 11 2.52 -3.63 7.81
CA PHE A 11 3.24 -4.77 7.25
C PHE A 11 2.67 -5.13 5.88
N ALA A 12 3.55 -5.23 4.89
CA ALA A 12 3.22 -5.75 3.57
C ALA A 12 3.94 -7.08 3.34
N SER A 13 3.34 -7.95 2.54
CA SER A 13 3.90 -9.26 2.20
C SER A 13 3.58 -9.66 0.78
N GLY A 14 4.52 -10.31 0.09
CA GLY A 14 4.33 -10.75 -1.28
C GLY A 14 5.55 -11.48 -1.85
N TRP A 15 5.47 -11.78 -3.14
CA TRP A 15 6.52 -12.40 -3.94
C TRP A 15 7.05 -11.44 -5.01
N GLY A 16 6.90 -10.14 -4.79
CA GLY A 16 7.47 -9.14 -5.67
C GLY A 16 8.98 -9.13 -5.66
N VAL A 17 9.54 -8.52 -6.69
CA VAL A 17 10.99 -8.35 -6.84
C VAL A 17 11.57 -7.58 -5.64
N LEU A 18 12.76 -7.98 -5.19
CA LEU A 18 13.33 -7.45 -3.94
C LEU A 18 13.86 -6.02 -4.06
N LYS A 19 14.24 -5.60 -5.28
CA LYS A 19 14.75 -4.27 -5.57
C LYS A 19 14.25 -3.75 -6.90
N TYR A 20 14.23 -2.44 -7.03
CA TYR A 20 13.94 -1.82 -8.31
C TYR A 20 14.96 -2.21 -9.39
N GLY A 21 14.46 -2.74 -10.50
CA GLY A 21 15.27 -3.19 -11.64
C GLY A 21 15.56 -4.69 -11.64
N ASP A 22 15.33 -5.40 -10.53
CA ASP A 22 15.46 -6.86 -10.46
C ASP A 22 14.43 -7.53 -11.38
N VAL A 23 14.81 -8.65 -11.98
CA VAL A 23 13.98 -9.42 -12.92
C VAL A 23 13.48 -10.74 -12.34
N ASP A 24 14.10 -11.21 -11.25
CA ASP A 24 13.77 -12.48 -10.63
C ASP A 24 12.88 -12.27 -9.40
N ASP A 25 11.87 -13.14 -9.28
CA ASP A 25 10.98 -13.18 -8.11
C ASP A 25 11.59 -14.09 -7.03
N PRO A 26 11.43 -13.76 -5.73
CA PRO A 26 11.89 -14.60 -4.64
C PRO A 26 11.14 -15.94 -4.59
N GLU A 27 11.83 -17.04 -4.28
CA GLU A 27 11.19 -18.36 -4.11
C GLU A 27 10.29 -18.46 -2.87
N ARG A 28 10.49 -17.57 -1.90
CA ARG A 28 9.77 -17.56 -0.61
C ARG A 28 9.04 -16.24 -0.43
N LEU A 29 7.88 -16.31 0.23
CA LEU A 29 7.14 -15.13 0.65
C LEU A 29 8.05 -14.17 1.42
N GLN A 30 8.01 -12.90 1.03
CA GLN A 30 8.72 -11.83 1.71
C GLN A 30 7.76 -10.98 2.54
N GLY A 31 8.34 -10.22 3.46
CA GLY A 31 7.62 -9.31 4.33
C GLY A 31 8.44 -8.08 4.64
N VAL A 32 7.78 -6.93 4.71
CA VAL A 32 8.41 -5.65 5.01
C VAL A 32 7.53 -4.80 5.91
N TYR A 33 8.15 -4.22 6.95
CA TYR A 33 7.51 -3.20 7.77
C TYR A 33 7.68 -1.82 7.12
N LEU A 34 6.57 -1.08 7.04
CA LEU A 34 6.48 0.23 6.42
C LEU A 34 5.70 1.17 7.33
N ASP A 35 6.05 2.44 7.30
CA ASP A 35 5.38 3.47 8.10
C ASP A 35 4.45 4.31 7.23
N THR A 36 3.24 4.59 7.74
CA THR A 36 2.30 5.49 7.05
C THR A 36 2.83 6.91 7.02
N ILE A 37 2.55 7.63 5.93
CA ILE A 37 2.78 9.08 5.85
C ILE A 37 1.47 9.81 5.58
N SER A 38 1.37 11.08 5.96
CA SER A 38 0.20 11.88 5.60
C SER A 38 0.05 12.02 4.08
N MET A 39 -1.21 12.09 3.65
CA MET A 39 -1.58 12.31 2.25
C MET A 39 -0.96 13.58 1.67
N LYS A 40 -0.78 14.62 2.50
CA LYS A 40 -0.08 15.85 2.11
C LYS A 40 1.39 15.56 1.77
N LYS A 41 2.14 14.90 2.66
CA LYS A 41 3.55 14.55 2.39
C LYS A 41 3.68 13.66 1.15
N CYS A 42 2.77 12.71 0.99
CA CYS A 42 2.74 11.86 -0.20
C CYS A 42 2.54 12.67 -1.49
N GLN A 43 1.56 13.59 -1.48
CA GLN A 43 1.30 14.49 -2.61
C GLN A 43 2.45 15.46 -2.88
N ASP A 44 3.11 15.98 -1.84
CA ASP A 44 4.27 16.86 -1.98
C ASP A 44 5.46 16.14 -2.64
N ILE A 45 5.60 14.82 -2.46
CA ILE A 45 6.66 14.02 -3.11
C ILE A 45 6.29 13.64 -4.56
N TYR A 46 5.01 13.32 -4.80
CA TYR A 46 4.47 13.03 -6.14
C TYR A 46 3.98 14.31 -6.83
N GLU A 47 4.88 15.23 -7.15
CA GLU A 47 4.54 16.51 -7.79
C GLU A 47 3.90 16.33 -9.19
N ASP A 48 4.25 15.25 -9.90
CA ASP A 48 3.78 14.93 -11.25
C ASP A 48 2.51 14.08 -11.28
N LYS A 49 2.01 13.62 -10.12
CA LYS A 49 0.86 12.72 -10.02
C LYS A 49 -0.06 13.10 -8.87
N LYS A 50 -1.37 13.11 -9.15
CA LYS A 50 -2.37 13.35 -8.12
C LYS A 50 -2.56 12.14 -7.22
N ILE A 51 -2.52 12.36 -5.91
CA ILE A 51 -2.92 11.43 -4.87
C ILE A 51 -4.40 11.67 -4.53
N TYR A 52 -5.19 10.60 -4.53
CA TYR A 52 -6.64 10.63 -4.34
C TYR A 52 -7.03 10.24 -2.90
N HIS A 53 -8.17 10.76 -2.42
CA HIS A 53 -8.69 10.49 -1.07
C HIS A 53 -8.94 9.00 -0.77
N GLY A 54 -9.12 8.15 -1.79
CA GLY A 54 -9.26 6.70 -1.61
C GLY A 54 -7.92 5.95 -1.45
N GLN A 55 -6.81 6.67 -1.33
CA GLN A 55 -5.48 6.09 -1.24
C GLN A 55 -4.88 6.32 0.14
N ILE A 56 -3.88 5.51 0.47
CA ILE A 56 -3.01 5.68 1.63
C ILE A 56 -1.57 5.49 1.16
N CYS A 57 -0.64 6.21 1.78
CA CYS A 57 0.77 6.15 1.41
C CYS A 57 1.64 5.66 2.57
N THR A 58 2.69 4.92 2.23
CA THR A 58 3.74 4.54 3.17
C THR A 58 5.11 4.98 2.65
N TYR A 59 6.01 5.30 3.57
CA TYR A 59 7.39 5.58 3.23
C TYR A 59 8.31 5.11 4.35
N SER A 60 9.33 4.35 3.99
CA SER A 60 10.39 3.93 4.89
C SER A 60 11.68 3.86 4.09
N GLU A 61 12.77 4.39 4.65
CA GLU A 61 14.04 4.44 3.94
C GLU A 61 14.49 3.04 3.50
N GLY A 62 14.78 2.88 2.20
CA GLY A 62 15.25 1.62 1.63
C GLY A 62 14.20 0.51 1.53
N LYS A 63 12.92 0.77 1.84
CA LYS A 63 11.87 -0.26 1.96
C LYS A 63 10.60 0.17 1.24
N ASP A 64 10.02 -0.75 0.49
CA ASP A 64 8.72 -0.59 -0.17
C ASP A 64 8.19 -1.96 -0.63
N THR A 65 6.94 -2.01 -1.06
CA THR A 65 6.44 -3.04 -1.98
C THR A 65 6.92 -2.75 -3.40
N CYS A 66 7.07 -3.78 -4.24
CA CYS A 66 7.60 -3.59 -5.59
C CYS A 66 6.76 -4.26 -6.68
N ARG A 67 7.34 -4.39 -7.88
CA ARG A 67 6.69 -5.07 -9.00
C ARG A 67 6.33 -6.50 -8.60
N MET A 68 5.21 -6.99 -9.12
CA MET A 68 4.58 -8.26 -8.75
C MET A 68 3.98 -8.36 -7.33
N ASP A 69 4.06 -7.32 -6.48
CA ASP A 69 3.28 -7.26 -5.22
C ASP A 69 1.86 -6.70 -5.41
N SER A 70 1.52 -6.18 -6.60
CA SER A 70 0.22 -5.53 -6.87
C SER A 70 -0.97 -6.41 -6.49
N GLY A 71 -1.95 -5.84 -5.80
CA GLY A 71 -3.10 -6.55 -5.24
C GLY A 71 -2.84 -7.21 -3.88
N GLY A 72 -1.59 -7.25 -3.43
CA GLY A 72 -1.20 -7.78 -2.13
C GLY A 72 -1.69 -6.94 -0.93
N PRO A 73 -1.62 -7.49 0.29
CA PRO A 73 -2.14 -6.83 1.48
C PRO A 73 -1.12 -5.84 2.09
N LEU A 74 -1.63 -4.69 2.53
CA LEU A 74 -1.02 -3.86 3.56
C LEU A 74 -1.83 -4.01 4.86
N VAL A 75 -1.20 -4.43 5.94
CA VAL A 75 -1.84 -4.79 7.20
C VAL A 75 -1.46 -3.82 8.31
N TRP A 76 -2.44 -3.44 9.13
CA TRP A 76 -2.26 -2.65 10.35
C TRP A 76 -3.11 -3.24 11.47
N ASN A 77 -2.51 -3.47 12.64
CA ASN A 77 -3.20 -4.09 13.80
C ASN A 77 -3.98 -5.37 13.42
N GLN A 78 -3.33 -6.27 12.66
CA GLN A 78 -3.91 -7.55 12.19
C GLN A 78 -5.15 -7.38 11.30
N GLN A 79 -5.35 -6.21 10.70
CA GLN A 79 -6.46 -5.91 9.80
C GLN A 79 -5.95 -5.42 8.45
N LEU A 80 -6.66 -5.79 7.38
CA LEU A 80 -6.39 -5.30 6.04
C LEU A 80 -6.66 -3.78 6.00
N LEU A 81 -5.58 -3.01 5.85
CA LEU A 81 -5.60 -1.56 5.77
C LEU A 81 -5.64 -1.09 4.32
N GLY A 82 -4.83 -1.71 3.46
CA GLY A 82 -4.73 -1.31 2.07
C GLY A 82 -4.39 -2.44 1.12
N ILE A 83 -4.51 -2.13 -0.17
CA ILE A 83 -4.17 -3.02 -1.27
C ILE A 83 -3.02 -2.39 -2.05
N VAL A 84 -1.93 -3.12 -2.24
CA VAL A 84 -0.77 -2.67 -3.03
C VAL A 84 -1.24 -2.23 -4.41
N SER A 85 -0.94 -0.99 -4.79
CA SER A 85 -1.45 -0.41 -6.03
C SER A 85 -0.33 0.05 -6.95
N TRP A 86 0.43 1.06 -6.54
CA TRP A 86 1.47 1.64 -7.38
C TRP A 86 2.53 2.37 -6.56
N GLY A 87 3.67 2.63 -7.19
CA GLY A 87 4.77 3.39 -6.63
C GLY A 87 5.77 3.71 -7.74
N LYS A 88 6.85 4.42 -7.40
CA LYS A 88 7.95 4.72 -8.33
C LYS A 88 9.27 4.34 -7.70
N ASP A 89 10.08 3.59 -8.45
CA ASP A 89 11.42 3.17 -8.04
C ASP A 89 11.45 2.63 -6.60
N CYS A 90 10.71 1.53 -6.35
CA CYS A 90 10.47 0.94 -5.03
C CYS A 90 11.70 0.96 -4.11
N GLY A 91 11.48 1.38 -2.86
CA GLY A 91 12.53 1.48 -1.82
C GLY A 91 13.50 2.65 -1.98
N LYS A 92 13.26 3.58 -2.91
CA LYS A 92 14.07 4.80 -3.09
C LYS A 92 13.39 6.03 -2.48
N LYS A 93 13.16 7.08 -3.30
CA LYS A 93 12.67 8.40 -2.85
C LYS A 93 11.14 8.44 -2.71
N TYR A 94 10.41 7.66 -3.50
CA TYR A 94 8.96 7.82 -3.60
C TYR A 94 8.22 6.90 -2.62
N PRO A 95 7.12 7.39 -2.01
CA PRO A 95 6.23 6.56 -1.19
C PRO A 95 5.55 5.46 -2.00
N GLY A 96 5.30 4.32 -1.37
CA GLY A 96 4.35 3.33 -1.88
C GLY A 96 2.92 3.86 -1.73
N VAL A 97 2.07 3.63 -2.73
CA VAL A 97 0.66 4.06 -2.75
C VAL A 97 -0.26 2.86 -2.83
N TYR A 98 -1.22 2.82 -1.91
CA TYR A 98 -2.13 1.70 -1.69
C TYR A 98 -3.56 2.18 -1.77
N ILE A 99 -4.49 1.32 -2.17
CA ILE A 99 -5.93 1.62 -2.08
C ILE A 99 -6.38 1.42 -0.63
N SER A 100 -6.97 2.45 -0.01
CA SER A 100 -7.42 2.44 1.39
C SER A 100 -8.68 1.60 1.55
N VAL A 101 -8.56 0.38 2.11
CA VAL A 101 -9.71 -0.50 2.35
C VAL A 101 -10.80 0.17 3.22
N PRO A 102 -10.47 0.89 4.32
CA PRO A 102 -11.45 1.63 5.10
C PRO A 102 -12.31 2.60 4.27
N SER A 103 -11.73 3.25 3.27
CA SER A 103 -12.42 4.21 2.38
C SER A 103 -13.45 3.56 1.46
N TYR A 104 -13.33 2.25 1.19
CA TYR A 104 -14.24 1.51 0.30
C TYR A 104 -15.17 0.53 1.03
N LEU A 105 -15.12 0.43 2.36
CA LEU A 105 -15.95 -0.51 3.13
C LEU A 105 -17.45 -0.38 2.84
N LYS A 106 -17.98 0.84 2.67
CA LYS A 106 -19.40 1.05 2.35
C LYS A 106 -19.80 0.36 1.05
N TRP A 107 -18.99 0.52 0.00
CA TRP A 107 -19.20 -0.11 -1.30
C TRP A 107 -19.01 -1.64 -1.20
N ILE A 108 -17.96 -2.11 -0.54
CA ILE A 108 -17.72 -3.55 -0.35
C ILE A 108 -18.92 -4.23 0.33
N TYR A 109 -19.49 -3.59 1.36
CA TYR A 109 -20.65 -4.14 2.05
C TYR A 109 -21.92 -4.09 1.20
N SER A 110 -22.13 -3.07 0.36
CA SER A 110 -23.29 -3.03 -0.53
C SER A 110 -23.23 -4.14 -1.58
N GLU A 111 -22.08 -4.35 -2.22
CA GLU A 111 -21.91 -5.45 -3.19
C GLU A 111 -22.11 -6.82 -2.54
N LYS A 112 -21.55 -7.02 -1.35
CA LYS A 112 -21.74 -8.27 -0.59
C LYS A 112 -23.21 -8.55 -0.27
N MET A 113 -24.02 -7.52 -0.03
CA MET A 113 -25.46 -7.71 0.18
C MET A 113 -26.17 -8.03 -1.15
N SER A 114 -25.80 -7.37 -2.25
CA SER A 114 -26.37 -7.65 -3.57
C SER A 114 -26.09 -9.07 -4.06
N LEU A 115 -24.92 -9.63 -3.77
CA LEU A 115 -24.52 -10.99 -4.17
C LEU A 115 -25.18 -12.11 -3.36
N LYS A 116 -25.92 -11.78 -2.30
CA LYS A 116 -26.64 -12.75 -1.46
C LYS A 116 -28.10 -12.93 -1.86
N ASN A 117 -28.58 -12.10 -2.78
CA ASN A 117 -29.89 -12.21 -3.41
C ASN A 117 -29.73 -12.78 -4.83
#